data_AF-A0AB39PHB2-F1
#
_entry.id   AF-A0AB39PHB2-F1
#
_cell.length_a   1.000
_cell.length_b   1.000
_cell.length_c   1.000
_cell.angle_alpha   90.00
_cell.angle_beta   90.00
_cell.angle_gamma   90.00
#
_symmetry.space_group_name_H-M   'P 1'
#
loop_
_entity.id
_entity.type
_entity.pdbx_description
1 polymer ?
#
loop_
_entity_poly.entity_id
_entity_poly.type
_entity_poly.pdbx_seq_one_letter_code
_entity_poly.pdbx_strand_id
1 'polypeptide(L)'
;MTGTGTTDERLVRDEHGHQSVGELVGQATEQLSLLVRQEVGLAKEEPAAKGRRARRAGELLGAAGAVGYVGLMALAAAGVAALSLSLAVWAAALIVMAVLSAIAGVLAATGRAQLRRAAPPTPERALDSVRADVDEIKERAHR
;
A
#
# COMPACT_ATOMS: atom_id res chain seq x y z
N MET A 1 51.58 45.97 -57.65
CA MET A 1 51.06 46.55 -56.40
C MET A 1 50.79 45.42 -55.43
N THR A 2 51.55 45.43 -54.35
CA THR A 2 51.56 44.51 -53.20
C THR A 2 50.45 44.82 -52.19
N GLY A 3 50.04 43.80 -51.41
CA GLY A 3 49.33 43.94 -50.12
C GLY A 3 47.94 43.27 -50.13
N THR A 4 47.76 42.02 -49.68
CA THR A 4 47.66 41.48 -48.29
C THR A 4 46.37 41.78 -47.55
N GLY A 5 45.73 40.71 -47.03
CA GLY A 5 44.83 40.69 -45.87
C GLY A 5 43.41 41.19 -46.18
N THR A 6 42.34 40.48 -45.84
CA THR A 6 42.05 40.12 -44.45
C THR A 6 41.04 38.98 -44.44
N THR A 7 41.46 37.86 -43.87
CA THR A 7 40.63 36.75 -43.43
C THR A 7 39.56 37.25 -42.46
N ASP A 8 38.29 37.23 -42.87
CA ASP A 8 37.15 37.43 -41.98
C ASP A 8 36.75 36.08 -41.37
N GLU A 9 37.63 35.54 -40.50
CA GLU A 9 37.40 34.30 -39.74
C GLU A 9 37.19 34.56 -38.24
N ARG A 10 36.76 35.75 -37.83
CA ARG A 10 36.67 36.07 -36.39
C ARG A 10 35.29 36.42 -35.85
N LEU A 11 34.27 35.72 -36.32
CA LEU A 11 32.99 35.63 -35.60
C LEU A 11 32.43 34.20 -35.53
N VAL A 12 33.28 33.17 -35.56
CA VAL A 12 32.99 31.99 -34.73
C VAL A 12 33.64 32.30 -33.38
N ARG A 13 32.96 33.16 -32.61
CA ARG A 13 33.25 33.30 -31.20
C ARG A 13 33.04 31.91 -30.62
N ASP A 14 34.12 31.31 -30.14
CA ASP A 14 34.11 30.13 -29.32
C ASP A 14 33.17 30.35 -28.13
N GLU A 15 31.88 30.04 -28.29
CA GLU A 15 30.89 29.87 -27.22
C GLU A 15 30.97 28.43 -26.66
N HIS A 16 32.14 27.79 -26.78
CA HIS A 16 32.44 26.46 -26.24
C HIS A 16 33.71 26.55 -25.40
N GLY A 17 33.60 27.15 -24.21
CA GLY A 17 34.77 27.45 -23.38
C GLY A 17 34.45 27.50 -21.89
N HIS A 18 34.18 26.32 -21.33
CA HIS A 18 34.13 25.99 -19.91
C HIS A 18 32.95 26.57 -19.13
N GLN A 19 31.81 25.85 -19.16
CA GLN A 19 30.95 25.84 -17.98
C GLN A 19 31.85 25.59 -16.76
N SER A 20 31.86 26.55 -15.85
CA SER A 20 32.66 26.44 -14.63
C SER A 20 32.21 25.20 -13.87
N VAL A 21 33.14 24.48 -13.23
CA VAL A 21 32.81 23.36 -12.33
C VAL A 21 31.76 23.78 -11.28
N GLY A 22 31.77 25.06 -10.88
CA GLY A 22 30.75 25.63 -9.99
C GLY A 22 29.35 25.75 -10.62
N GLU A 23 29.27 25.96 -11.93
CA GLU A 23 28.01 26.07 -12.68
C GLU A 23 27.35 24.70 -12.89
N LEU A 24 28.17 23.66 -13.16
CA LEU A 24 27.74 22.27 -13.24
C LEU A 24 27.25 21.73 -11.88
N VAL A 25 27.95 22.06 -10.80
CA VAL A 25 27.54 21.70 -9.43
C VAL A 25 26.24 22.43 -9.04
N GLY A 26 26.08 23.69 -9.46
CA GLY A 26 24.84 24.44 -9.31
C GLY A 26 23.66 23.76 -10.00
N GLN A 27 23.80 23.41 -11.27
CA GLN A 27 22.77 22.70 -12.03
C GLN A 27 22.43 21.32 -11.46
N ALA A 28 23.43 20.53 -11.06
CA ALA A 28 23.20 19.21 -10.47
C ALA A 28 22.44 19.31 -9.13
N THR A 29 22.76 20.30 -8.30
CA THR A 29 22.08 20.54 -7.02
C THR A 29 20.63 20.99 -7.24
N GLU A 30 20.40 21.81 -8.26
CA GLU A 30 19.06 22.28 -8.64
C GLU A 30 18.21 21.12 -9.20
N GLN A 31 18.77 20.27 -10.05
CA GLN A 31 18.12 19.06 -10.55
C GLN A 31 17.80 18.07 -9.42
N LEU A 32 18.72 17.85 -8.49
CA LEU A 32 18.48 16.99 -7.34
C LEU A 32 17.38 17.55 -6.43
N SER A 33 17.36 18.88 -6.23
CA SER A 33 16.31 19.56 -5.46
C SER A 33 14.95 19.42 -6.12
N LEU A 34 14.87 19.53 -7.45
CA LEU A 34 13.65 19.30 -8.23
C LEU A 34 13.18 17.85 -8.13
N LEU A 35 14.10 16.89 -8.25
CA LEU A 35 13.80 15.47 -8.13
C LEU A 35 13.27 15.10 -6.74
N VAL A 36 13.93 15.56 -5.67
CA VAL A 36 13.46 15.34 -4.30
C VAL A 36 12.06 15.92 -4.10
N ARG A 37 11.79 17.12 -4.64
CA ARG A 37 10.47 17.74 -4.54
C ARG A 37 9.40 16.96 -5.30
N GLN A 38 9.73 16.41 -6.47
CA GLN A 38 8.85 15.53 -7.23
C GLN A 38 8.59 14.20 -6.50
N GLU A 39 9.62 13.56 -5.99
CA GLU A 39 9.52 12.29 -5.27
C GLU A 39 8.69 12.44 -4.00
N VAL A 40 8.86 13.55 -3.26
CA VAL A 40 8.01 13.88 -2.11
C VAL A 40 6.56 14.17 -2.52
N GLY A 41 6.33 14.76 -3.69
CA GLY A 41 4.99 14.96 -4.24
C GLY A 41 4.31 13.62 -4.55
N LEU A 42 4.99 12.77 -5.32
CA LEU A 42 4.54 11.42 -5.68
C LEU A 42 4.30 10.55 -4.45
N ALA A 43 5.24 10.56 -3.51
CA ALA A 43 5.16 9.81 -2.25
C ALA A 43 4.02 10.29 -1.34
N LYS A 44 3.49 11.50 -1.50
CA LYS A 44 2.29 11.96 -0.79
C LYS A 44 1.00 11.53 -1.49
N GLU A 45 1.00 11.54 -2.82
CA GLU A 45 -0.18 11.21 -3.62
C GLU A 45 -0.50 9.72 -3.63
N GLU A 46 0.52 8.87 -3.76
CA GLU A 46 0.33 7.43 -3.84
C GLU A 46 -0.32 6.81 -2.58
N PRO A 47 0.17 7.05 -1.35
CA PRO A 47 -0.48 6.54 -0.14
C PRO A 47 -1.84 7.18 0.08
N ALA A 48 -2.04 8.45 -0.30
CA ALA A 48 -3.34 9.10 -0.20
C ALA A 48 -4.37 8.48 -1.16
N ALA A 49 -3.96 8.15 -2.39
CA ALA A 49 -4.80 7.44 -3.36
C ALA A 49 -5.12 6.00 -2.91
N LYS A 50 -4.12 5.26 -2.41
CA LYS A 50 -4.30 3.93 -1.80
C LYS A 50 -5.25 3.99 -0.61
N GLY A 51 -5.07 4.96 0.28
CA GLY A 51 -5.91 5.19 1.46
C GLY A 51 -7.36 5.53 1.10
N ARG A 52 -7.58 6.37 0.09
CA ARG A 52 -8.94 6.69 -0.39
C ARG A 52 -9.67 5.46 -0.95
N ARG A 53 -8.97 4.61 -1.71
CA ARG A 53 -9.54 3.35 -2.23
C ARG A 53 -9.84 2.37 -1.10
N ALA A 54 -8.91 2.19 -0.17
CA ALA A 54 -9.11 1.34 1.01
C ALA A 54 -10.28 1.84 1.87
N ARG A 55 -10.42 3.16 2.06
CA ARG A 55 -11.55 3.77 2.77
C ARG A 55 -12.88 3.46 2.09
N ARG A 56 -13.00 3.70 0.78
CA ARG A 56 -14.24 3.38 0.04
C ARG A 56 -14.58 1.90 0.12
N ALA A 57 -13.58 1.02 -0.01
CA ALA A 57 -13.78 -0.41 0.14
C ALA A 57 -14.24 -0.76 1.57
N GLY A 58 -13.66 -0.15 2.59
CA GLY A 58 -14.05 -0.32 3.99
C GLY A 58 -15.48 0.16 4.27
N GLU A 59 -15.88 1.31 3.73
CA GLU A 59 -17.24 1.85 3.86
C GLU A 59 -18.27 0.92 3.21
N LEU A 60 -18.02 0.44 1.98
CA LEU A 60 -18.91 -0.49 1.29
C LEU A 60 -19.00 -1.84 1.99
N LEU A 61 -17.87 -2.40 2.45
CA LEU A 61 -17.87 -3.65 3.22
C LEU A 61 -18.59 -3.49 4.56
N GLY A 62 -18.44 -2.33 5.23
CA GLY A 62 -19.17 -2.00 6.44
C GLY A 62 -20.69 -1.96 6.22
N ALA A 63 -21.13 -1.27 5.15
CA ALA A 63 -22.55 -1.21 4.79
C ALA A 63 -23.10 -2.59 4.40
N ALA A 64 -22.37 -3.36 3.59
CA ALA A 64 -22.74 -4.73 3.23
C ALA A 64 -22.83 -5.63 4.46
N GLY A 65 -21.91 -5.48 5.42
CA GLY A 65 -21.95 -6.18 6.71
C GLY A 65 -23.18 -5.83 7.54
N ALA A 66 -23.55 -4.54 7.62
CA ALA A 66 -24.72 -4.10 8.35
C ALA A 66 -26.03 -4.63 7.73
N VAL A 67 -26.19 -4.51 6.41
CA VAL A 67 -27.35 -5.04 5.69
C VAL A 67 -27.40 -6.56 5.78
N GLY A 68 -26.26 -7.22 5.63
CA GLY A 68 -26.12 -8.67 5.77
C GLY A 68 -26.51 -9.16 7.17
N TYR A 69 -26.15 -8.41 8.22
CA TYR A 69 -26.53 -8.74 9.60
C TYR A 69 -28.05 -8.68 9.82
N VAL A 70 -28.70 -7.62 9.34
CA VAL A 70 -30.18 -7.51 9.40
C VAL A 70 -30.83 -8.64 8.60
N GLY A 71 -30.31 -8.93 7.40
CA GLY A 71 -30.77 -10.04 6.58
C GLY A 71 -30.62 -11.39 7.27
N LEU A 72 -29.52 -11.63 8.00
CA LEU A 72 -29.29 -12.84 8.76
C LEU A 72 -30.31 -13.01 9.89
N MET A 73 -30.65 -11.92 10.61
CA MET A 73 -31.70 -11.93 11.63
C MET A 73 -33.07 -12.25 11.04
N ALA A 74 -33.40 -11.66 9.88
CA ALA A 74 -34.63 -11.96 9.16
C ALA A 74 -34.69 -13.42 8.68
N LEU A 75 -33.59 -13.97 8.16
CA LEU A 75 -33.48 -15.37 7.78
C LEU A 75 -33.60 -16.32 8.97
N ALA A 76 -33.00 -15.98 10.11
CA ALA A 76 -33.16 -16.74 11.34
C ALA A 76 -34.63 -16.78 11.78
N ALA A 77 -35.29 -15.61 11.82
CA ALA A 77 -36.71 -15.52 12.16
C ALA A 77 -37.59 -16.31 11.17
N ALA A 78 -37.32 -16.21 9.87
CA ALA A 78 -38.04 -16.97 8.84
C ALA A 78 -37.85 -18.48 8.99
N GLY A 79 -36.62 -18.94 9.27
CA GLY A 79 -36.34 -20.35 9.52
C GLY A 79 -37.07 -20.87 10.76
N VAL A 80 -37.09 -20.10 11.85
CA VAL A 80 -37.83 -20.46 13.06
C VAL A 80 -39.32 -20.52 12.78
N ALA A 81 -39.88 -19.52 12.08
CA ALA A 81 -41.29 -19.49 11.72
C ALA A 81 -41.66 -20.70 10.85
N ALA A 82 -40.86 -21.02 9.83
CA ALA A 82 -41.09 -22.17 8.95
C ALA A 82 -41.06 -23.50 9.71
N LEU A 83 -40.06 -23.73 10.55
CA LEU A 83 -39.97 -24.95 11.36
C LEU A 83 -41.08 -25.02 12.40
N SER A 84 -41.49 -23.89 12.98
CA SER A 84 -42.55 -23.86 13.99
C SER A 84 -43.92 -24.36 13.50
N LEU A 85 -44.10 -24.50 12.18
CA LEU A 85 -45.28 -25.15 11.59
C LEU A 85 -45.37 -26.65 11.93
N SER A 86 -44.24 -27.30 12.22
CA SER A 86 -44.16 -28.75 12.47
C SER A 86 -43.71 -29.12 13.88
N LEU A 87 -43.12 -28.19 14.64
CA LEU A 87 -42.53 -28.44 15.95
C LEU A 87 -42.64 -27.22 16.86
N ALA A 88 -42.47 -27.40 18.17
CA ALA A 88 -42.58 -26.30 19.13
C ALA A 88 -41.56 -25.19 18.84
N VAL A 89 -41.97 -23.93 19.04
CA VAL A 89 -41.16 -22.73 18.72
C VAL A 89 -39.75 -22.78 19.36
N TRP A 90 -39.65 -23.27 20.60
CA TRP A 90 -38.36 -23.40 21.28
C TRP A 90 -37.42 -24.40 20.58
N ALA A 91 -37.95 -25.51 20.08
CA ALA A 91 -37.16 -26.51 19.35
C ALA A 91 -36.73 -25.98 17.98
N ALA A 92 -37.61 -25.24 17.29
CA ALA A 92 -37.28 -24.56 16.03
C ALA A 92 -36.14 -23.58 16.21
N ALA A 93 -36.21 -22.74 17.25
CA ALA A 93 -35.18 -21.77 17.58
C ALA A 93 -33.81 -22.43 17.84
N LEU A 94 -33.78 -23.54 18.59
CA LEU A 94 -32.54 -24.26 18.86
C LEU A 94 -31.92 -24.88 17.60
N ILE A 95 -32.75 -25.44 16.71
CA ILE A 95 -32.26 -26.02 15.44
C ILE A 95 -31.66 -24.94 14.55
N VAL A 96 -32.37 -23.82 14.35
CA VAL A 96 -31.88 -22.70 13.53
C VAL A 96 -30.60 -22.13 14.12
N MET A 97 -30.56 -21.94 15.45
CA MET A 97 -29.36 -21.48 16.15
C MET A 97 -28.18 -22.43 15.90
N ALA A 98 -28.36 -23.74 16.07
CA ALA A 98 -27.31 -24.72 15.85
C ALA A 98 -26.76 -24.69 14.41
N VAL A 99 -27.64 -24.59 13.41
CA VAL A 99 -27.25 -24.49 11.99
C VAL A 99 -26.47 -23.21 11.73
N LEU A 100 -26.96 -22.06 12.20
CA LEU A 100 -26.28 -20.78 12.02
C LEU A 100 -24.93 -20.73 12.75
N SER A 101 -24.83 -21.30 13.95
CA SER A 101 -23.57 -21.41 14.68
C SER A 101 -22.55 -22.29 13.95
N ALA A 102 -22.99 -23.40 13.33
CA ALA A 102 -22.11 -24.24 12.53
C ALA A 102 -21.56 -23.47 11.30
N ILE A 103 -22.44 -22.76 10.58
CA ILE A 103 -22.03 -21.92 9.44
C ILE A 103 -21.06 -20.83 9.90
N ALA A 104 -21.37 -20.12 10.98
CA ALA A 104 -20.51 -19.09 11.54
C ALA A 104 -19.14 -19.64 11.95
N GLY A 105 -19.09 -20.83 12.54
CA GLY A 105 -17.84 -21.52 12.90
C GLY A 105 -16.96 -21.80 11.68
N VAL A 106 -17.55 -22.30 10.58
CA VAL A 106 -16.82 -22.55 9.32
C VAL A 106 -16.31 -21.25 8.70
N LEU A 107 -17.14 -20.21 8.64
CA LEU A 107 -16.73 -18.89 8.14
C LEU A 107 -15.61 -18.27 8.98
N ALA A 108 -15.69 -18.38 10.31
CA ALA A 108 -14.65 -17.89 11.22
C ALA A 108 -13.33 -18.66 11.02
N ALA A 109 -13.39 -19.99 10.89
CA ALA A 109 -12.21 -20.82 10.66
C ALA A 109 -11.52 -20.51 9.31
N THR A 110 -12.31 -20.43 8.24
CA THR A 110 -11.82 -20.08 6.89
C THR A 110 -11.28 -18.67 6.82
N GLY A 111 -11.98 -17.68 7.39
CA GLY A 111 -11.53 -16.30 7.48
C GLY A 111 -10.21 -16.17 8.24
N ARG A 112 -10.09 -16.85 9.38
CA ARG A 112 -8.84 -16.90 10.16
C ARG A 112 -7.70 -17.57 9.38
N ALA A 113 -7.99 -18.61 8.62
CA ALA A 113 -7.00 -19.26 7.75
C ALA A 113 -6.52 -18.33 6.63
N GLN A 114 -7.43 -17.58 6.00
CA GLN A 114 -7.07 -16.61 4.97
C GLN A 114 -6.25 -15.44 5.53
N LEU A 115 -6.64 -14.89 6.68
CA LEU A 115 -5.86 -13.84 7.35
C LEU A 115 -4.46 -14.31 7.72
N ARG A 116 -4.30 -15.56 8.19
CA ARG A 116 -2.98 -16.14 8.45
C ARG A 116 -2.12 -16.31 7.20
N ARG A 117 -2.73 -16.51 6.03
CA ARG A 117 -2.02 -16.63 4.74
C ARG A 117 -1.71 -15.26 4.12
N ALA A 118 -2.56 -14.27 4.35
CA ALA A 118 -2.44 -12.92 3.83
C ALA A 118 -1.64 -11.98 4.75
N ALA A 119 -1.45 -12.37 6.02
CA ALA A 119 -0.53 -11.67 6.90
C ALA A 119 0.86 -11.67 6.26
N PRO A 120 1.49 -10.50 6.05
CA PRO A 120 2.89 -10.46 5.67
C PRO A 120 3.67 -11.32 6.67
N PRO A 121 4.72 -12.05 6.24
CA PRO A 121 5.56 -12.81 7.16
C PRO A 121 5.88 -11.89 8.33
N THR A 122 5.66 -12.38 9.55
CA THR A 122 6.03 -11.68 10.78
C THR A 122 7.38 -11.01 10.54
N PRO A 123 7.56 -9.74 10.95
CA PRO A 123 8.79 -8.99 10.73
C PRO A 123 9.99 -9.63 11.46
N GLU A 124 9.91 -10.86 11.96
CA GLU A 124 11.04 -11.69 12.34
C GLU A 124 12.09 -11.71 11.23
N ARG A 125 11.72 -11.95 9.96
CA ARG A 125 12.70 -11.91 8.85
C ARG A 125 13.26 -10.51 8.57
N ALA A 126 12.45 -9.47 8.78
CA ALA A 126 12.87 -8.09 8.59
C ALA A 126 13.72 -7.56 9.77
N LEU A 127 13.48 -8.08 10.97
CA LEU A 127 14.25 -7.82 12.19
C LEU A 127 15.56 -8.60 12.16
N ASP A 128 15.56 -9.82 11.64
CA ASP A 128 16.75 -10.65 11.45
C ASP A 128 17.71 -10.01 10.44
N SER A 129 17.19 -9.47 9.33
CA SER A 129 18.03 -8.74 8.36
C SER A 129 18.61 -7.45 8.96
N VAL A 130 17.83 -6.69 9.73
CA VAL A 130 18.32 -5.48 10.41
C VAL A 130 19.35 -5.83 11.50
N ARG A 131 19.19 -6.97 12.20
CA ARG A 131 20.17 -7.45 13.18
C ARG A 131 21.47 -7.86 12.52
N ALA A 132 21.40 -8.58 11.41
CA ALA A 132 22.57 -8.97 10.63
C ALA A 132 23.35 -7.73 10.14
N ASP A 133 22.63 -6.73 9.62
CA ASP A 133 23.25 -5.47 9.16
C ASP A 133 23.92 -4.70 10.32
N VAL A 134 23.31 -4.68 11.51
CA VAL A 134 23.88 -4.04 12.71
C VAL A 134 25.12 -4.78 13.22
N ASP A 135 25.11 -6.11 13.19
CA ASP A 135 26.23 -6.92 13.65
C ASP A 135 27.43 -6.82 12.69
N GLU A 136 27.18 -6.74 11.37
CA GLU A 136 28.24 -6.48 10.39
C GLU A 136 28.88 -5.09 10.59
N ILE A 137 28.08 -4.06 10.86
CA ILE A 137 28.59 -2.71 11.15
C ILE A 137 29.43 -2.69 12.43
N LYS A 138 29.02 -3.43 13.47
CA LYS A 138 29.80 -3.55 14.72
C LYS A 138 31.12 -4.28 14.51
N GLU A 139 31.13 -5.32 13.69
CA GLU A 139 32.35 -6.09 13.39
C GLU A 139 33.37 -5.25 12.59
N ARG A 140 32.89 -4.40 11.67
CA ARG A 140 33.76 -3.47 10.92
C ARG A 140 34.28 -2.30 11.75
N ALA A 141 33.58 -1.92 12.83
CA ALA A 141 34.02 -0.85 13.74
C ALA A 141 34.99 -1.34 14.84
N HIS A 142 35.21 -2.65 14.95
CA HIS A 142 36.13 -3.25 15.92
C HIS A 142 37.45 -3.77 15.31
N ARG A 143 37.67 -3.58 14.00
CA ARG A 143 38.99 -3.71 13.35
C ARG A 143 39.63 -2.34 13.17
#